data_AF-A0AAV0X4D3-F1
#
_entry.id   AF-A0AAV0X4D3-F1
#
_cell.length_a   1.000
_cell.length_b   1.000
_cell.length_c   1.000
_cell.angle_alpha   90.00
_cell.angle_beta   90.00
_cell.angle_gamma   90.00
#
_symmetry.space_group_name_H-M   'P 1'
#
loop_
_entity.id
_entity.type
_entity.pdbx_description
1 polymer ?
#
loop_
_entity_poly.entity_id
_entity_poly.type
_entity_poly.pdbx_seq_one_letter_code
_entity_poly.pdbx_strand_id
1 'polypeptide(L)'
;MISIIYVTSWVIEKKKKIISHLRLVRISKMTIHTKLQIKIFMNQISMYEPNEITAFGFFNIDFKLTMSILVLLITAISTMLQMKNHPWILYLKNAWLDTVYKMQNNKY
;
A
#
# COMPACT_ATOMS: atom_id res chain seq x y z
N MET A 1 -9.62 10.76 3.81
CA MET A 1 -9.08 9.53 3.19
C MET A 1 -7.97 8.88 4.01
N ILE A 2 -6.87 9.57 4.34
CA ILE A 2 -5.74 9.00 5.10
C ILE A 2 -6.18 8.43 6.47
N SER A 3 -7.07 9.11 7.19
CA SER A 3 -7.58 8.62 8.48
C SER A 3 -8.40 7.33 8.35
N ILE A 4 -9.12 7.15 7.24
CA ILE A 4 -9.88 5.93 6.97
C ILE A 4 -8.91 4.77 6.69
N ILE A 5 -7.90 5.01 5.84
CA ILE A 5 -6.83 4.03 5.53
C ILE A 5 -6.06 3.63 6.80
N TYR A 6 -5.80 4.59 7.69
CA TYR A 6 -5.15 4.32 8.97
C TYR A 6 -6.01 3.43 9.87
N VAL A 7 -7.29 3.78 10.06
CA VAL A 7 -8.21 2.99 10.90
C VAL A 7 -8.41 1.58 10.33
N THR A 8 -8.59 1.44 9.02
CA THR A 8 -8.74 0.12 8.39
C THR A 8 -7.47 -0.72 8.51
N SER A 9 -6.29 -0.13 8.26
CA SER A 9 -5.01 -0.82 8.43
C SER A 9 -4.80 -1.30 9.88
N TRP A 10 -5.13 -0.44 10.86
CA TRP A 10 -5.02 -0.78 12.28
C TRP A 10 -5.95 -1.93 12.68
N VAL A 11 -7.20 -1.93 12.21
CA VAL A 11 -8.16 -3.02 12.46
C VAL A 11 -7.66 -4.34 11.86
N ILE A 12 -7.12 -4.30 10.63
CA ILE A 12 -6.55 -5.48 9.96
C ILE A 12 -5.37 -6.04 10.76
N GLU A 13 -4.46 -5.18 11.22
CA GLU A 13 -3.31 -5.60 12.02
C GLU A 13 -3.73 -6.23 13.36
N LYS A 14 -4.69 -5.60 14.07
CA LYS A 14 -5.25 -6.16 15.31
C LYS A 14 -5.92 -7.51 15.09
N LYS A 15 -6.71 -7.65 14.01
CA LYS A 15 -7.32 -8.93 13.61
C LYS A 15 -6.24 -10.00 13.39
N LYS A 16 -5.18 -9.70 12.64
CA LYS A 16 -4.05 -10.62 12.41
C LYS A 16 -3.38 -11.05 13.71
N LYS A 17 -3.17 -10.11 14.65
CA LYS A 17 -2.58 -10.40 15.96
C LYS A 17 -3.43 -11.33 16.81
N ILE A 18 -4.75 -11.13 16.83
CA ILE A 18 -5.70 -12.00 17.55
C ILE A 18 -5.68 -13.41 16.96
N ILE A 19 -5.74 -13.54 15.63
CA ILE A 19 -5.70 -14.84 14.94
C ILE A 19 -4.38 -15.57 15.24
N SER A 20 -3.25 -14.87 15.14
CA SER A 20 -1.93 -15.43 15.46
C SER A 20 -1.88 -15.94 16.90
N HIS A 21 -2.38 -15.14 17.85
CA HIS A 21 -2.42 -15.55 19.25
C HIS A 21 -3.30 -16.79 19.47
N LEU A 22 -4.49 -16.84 18.87
CA LEU A 22 -5.39 -17.99 18.96
C LEU A 22 -4.82 -19.27 18.32
N ARG A 23 -4.05 -19.15 17.23
CA ARG A 23 -3.32 -20.27 16.62
C ARG A 23 -2.19 -20.78 17.51
N LEU A 24 -1.53 -19.90 18.27
CA LEU A 24 -0.45 -20.25 19.19
C LEU A 24 -0.93 -20.85 20.52
N VAL A 25 -2.17 -20.57 20.93
CA VAL A 25 -2.74 -21.14 22.15
C VAL A 25 -2.84 -22.66 22.01
N ARG A 26 -2.31 -23.38 22.99
CA ARG A 26 -2.44 -24.84 23.06
C ARG A 26 -3.87 -25.23 23.43
N ILE A 27 -4.74 -25.31 22.41
CA ILE A 27 -6.18 -25.60 22.53
C ILE A 27 -6.45 -26.91 23.30
N SER A 28 -5.47 -27.82 23.39
CA SER A 28 -5.58 -29.08 24.12
C SER A 28 -5.70 -28.94 25.64
N LYS A 29 -5.24 -27.83 26.24
CA LYS A 29 -5.30 -27.59 27.70
C LYS A 29 -6.52 -26.76 28.15
N MET A 30 -7.36 -26.31 27.22
CA MET A 30 -8.51 -25.46 27.54
C MET A 30 -9.77 -26.27 27.86
N THR A 31 -10.69 -25.64 28.60
CA THR A 31 -12.04 -26.17 28.85
C THR A 31 -12.80 -26.40 27.54
N ILE A 32 -13.67 -27.41 27.52
CA ILE A 32 -14.39 -27.88 26.32
C ILE A 32 -15.19 -26.75 25.65
N HIS A 33 -15.86 -25.92 26.45
CA HIS A 33 -16.64 -24.78 25.94
C HIS A 33 -15.74 -23.75 25.23
N THR A 34 -14.60 -23.39 25.81
CA THR A 34 -13.68 -22.41 25.22
C THR A 34 -13.02 -22.96 23.96
N LYS A 35 -12.70 -24.27 23.93
CA LYS A 35 -12.23 -24.96 22.73
C LYS A 35 -13.26 -24.89 21.59
N LEU A 36 -14.54 -25.12 21.88
CA LEU A 36 -15.60 -25.05 20.88
C LEU A 36 -15.76 -23.61 20.32
N GLN A 37 -15.79 -22.61 21.20
CA GLN A 37 -15.91 -21.20 20.79
C GLN A 37 -14.75 -20.75 19.91
N ILE A 38 -13.51 -21.08 20.28
CA ILE A 38 -12.32 -20.77 19.47
C ILE A 38 -12.40 -21.49 18.11
N LYS A 39 -12.86 -22.75 18.08
CA LYS A 39 -13.02 -23.50 16.83
C LYS A 39 -14.03 -22.84 15.88
N ILE A 40 -15.19 -22.42 16.41
CA ILE A 40 -16.23 -21.73 15.62
C ILE A 40 -15.69 -20.39 15.11
N PHE A 41 -15.05 -19.61 15.97
CA PHE A 41 -14.45 -18.32 15.62
C PHE A 41 -13.37 -18.45 14.52
N MET A 42 -12.46 -19.40 14.66
CA MET A 42 -11.41 -19.65 13.66
C MET A 42 -12.00 -20.09 12.31
N ASN A 43 -13.04 -20.91 12.33
CA ASN A 43 -13.73 -21.35 11.11
C ASN A 43 -14.38 -20.18 10.37
N GLN A 44 -15.10 -19.32 11.11
CA GLN A 44 -15.70 -18.09 10.56
C GLN A 44 -14.66 -17.16 9.96
N ILE A 45 -13.51 -16.98 10.61
CA ILE A 45 -12.44 -16.12 10.09
C ILE A 45 -11.82 -16.67 8.81
N SER A 46 -11.58 -17.98 8.71
CA SER A 46 -10.98 -18.58 7.50
C SER A 46 -11.88 -18.48 6.28
N MET A 47 -13.21 -18.52 6.49
CA MET A 47 -14.19 -18.36 5.42
C MET A 47 -14.28 -16.90 4.91
N TYR A 48 -13.83 -15.94 5.73
CA TYR A 48 -13.77 -14.50 5.44
C TYR A 48 -12.34 -14.02 5.13
N GLU A 49 -11.47 -14.89 4.64
CA GLU A 49 -10.07 -14.60 4.35
C GLU A 49 -9.81 -14.04 2.92
N PRO A 50 -10.57 -13.05 2.42
CA PRO A 50 -10.02 -12.07 1.48
C PRO A 50 -10.17 -10.67 2.07
N ASN A 51 -9.45 -10.36 3.17
CA ASN A 51 -9.53 -9.07 3.86
C ASN A 51 -8.26 -8.23 3.73
N GLU A 52 -7.42 -8.51 2.74
CA GLU A 52 -6.38 -7.58 2.34
C GLU A 52 -7.00 -6.70 1.25
N ILE A 53 -7.10 -5.39 1.51
CA ILE A 53 -7.60 -4.44 0.51
C ILE A 53 -6.52 -4.36 -0.55
N THR A 54 -6.60 -5.16 -1.61
CA THR A 54 -5.56 -5.17 -2.64
C THR A 54 -5.84 -4.11 -3.71
N ALA A 55 -4.89 -3.20 -3.96
CA ALA A 55 -4.88 -2.36 -5.15
C ALA A 55 -4.34 -3.18 -6.33
N PHE A 56 -5.13 -3.24 -7.41
CA PHE A 56 -4.78 -3.93 -8.66
C PHE A 56 -4.47 -5.43 -8.51
N GLY A 57 -4.84 -6.06 -7.39
CA GLY A 57 -4.55 -7.48 -7.12
C GLY A 57 -3.11 -7.80 -6.74
N PHE A 58 -2.21 -6.80 -6.72
CA PHE A 58 -0.79 -6.99 -6.43
C PHE A 58 -0.32 -6.32 -5.14
N PHE A 59 -0.91 -5.18 -4.78
CA PHE A 59 -0.48 -4.40 -3.62
C PHE A 59 -1.49 -4.51 -2.50
N ASN A 60 -1.12 -5.07 -1.35
CA ASN A 60 -1.91 -4.91 -0.14
C ASN A 60 -1.87 -3.44 0.28
N ILE A 61 -3.03 -2.77 0.27
CA ILE A 61 -3.18 -1.40 0.72
C ILE A 61 -3.11 -1.43 2.24
N ASP A 62 -1.90 -1.24 2.74
CA ASP A 62 -1.63 -0.96 4.13
C ASP A 62 -1.12 0.49 4.30
N PHE A 63 -1.12 0.94 5.55
CA PHE A 63 -0.62 2.26 5.92
C PHE A 63 0.88 2.42 5.58
N LYS A 64 1.64 1.32 5.65
CA LYS A 64 3.07 1.31 5.36
C LYS A 64 3.34 1.63 3.88
N LEU A 65 2.62 1.00 2.97
CA LEU A 65 2.66 1.24 1.53
C LEU A 65 2.23 2.68 1.23
N THR A 66 1.13 3.13 1.83
CA THR A 66 0.65 4.51 1.66
C THR A 66 1.71 5.53 2.06
N MET A 67 2.35 5.35 3.22
CA MET A 67 3.42 6.23 3.68
C MET A 67 4.66 6.14 2.80
N SER A 68 5.00 4.95 2.29
CA SER A 68 6.14 4.78 1.38
C SER A 68 5.95 5.56 0.08
N ILE A 69 4.74 5.54 -0.49
CA ILE A 69 4.39 6.29 -1.71
C ILE A 69 4.48 7.79 -1.46
N LEU A 70 4.01 8.28 -0.30
CA LEU A 70 4.11 9.68 0.07
C LEU A 70 5.57 10.14 0.19
N VAL A 71 6.41 9.37 0.87
CA VAL A 71 7.85 9.66 0.96
C VAL A 71 8.48 9.65 -0.43
N LEU A 72 8.18 8.65 -1.25
CA LEU A 72 8.71 8.53 -2.60
C LEU A 72 8.33 9.73 -3.47
N LEU A 73 7.10 10.22 -3.37
CA LEU A 73 6.63 11.42 -4.08
C LEU A 73 7.40 12.67 -3.66
N ILE A 74 7.57 12.88 -2.35
CA ILE A 74 8.33 14.03 -1.84
C ILE A 74 9.79 13.95 -2.30
N THR A 75 10.41 12.77 -2.22
CA THR A 75 11.78 12.54 -2.68
C THR A 75 11.90 12.76 -4.18
N ALA A 76 10.96 12.26 -4.99
CA ALA A 76 10.97 12.45 -6.43
C ALA A 76 10.86 13.93 -6.80
N ILE A 77 9.92 14.67 -6.20
CA ILE A 77 9.76 16.12 -6.43
C ILE A 77 11.03 16.87 -5.99
N SER A 78 11.56 16.56 -4.81
CA SER A 78 12.80 17.20 -4.33
C SER A 78 13.99 16.91 -5.24
N THR A 79 14.11 15.68 -5.74
CA THR A 79 15.17 15.27 -6.67
C THR A 79 15.02 15.99 -8.01
N MET A 80 13.81 16.06 -8.55
CA MET A 80 13.53 16.82 -9.79
C MET A 80 13.86 18.30 -9.63
N LEU A 81 13.56 18.89 -8.47
CA LEU A 81 13.90 20.27 -8.17
C LEU A 81 15.41 20.49 -8.08
N GLN A 82 16.13 19.61 -7.38
CA GLN A 82 17.58 19.67 -7.25
C GLN A 82 18.29 19.49 -8.60
N MET A 83 17.79 18.60 -9.44
CA MET A 83 18.37 18.32 -10.75
C MET A 83 17.90 19.28 -11.87
N LYS A 84 17.17 20.35 -11.54
CA LYS A 84 16.63 21.32 -12.53
C LYS A 84 17.67 21.81 -13.55
N ASN A 85 18.91 22.00 -13.10
CA ASN A 85 20.01 22.51 -13.91
C ASN A 85 21.00 21.42 -14.36
N HIS A 86 20.66 20.14 -14.13
CA HIS A 86 21.52 19.04 -14.53
C HIS A 86 21.62 18.98 -16.08
N PRO A 87 22.81 18.77 -16.67
CA PRO A 87 23.01 18.82 -18.12
C PRO A 87 22.04 17.92 -18.90
N TRP A 88 21.77 16.72 -18.37
CA TRP A 88 20.83 15.77 -18.96
C TRP A 88 19.38 16.30 -18.97
N ILE A 89 18.93 16.97 -17.91
CA ILE A 89 17.57 17.51 -17.81
C ILE A 89 17.39 18.74 -18.70
N LEU A 90 18.42 19.58 -18.82
CA LEU A 90 18.43 20.69 -19.76
C LEU A 90 18.39 20.20 -21.22
N TYR A 91 19.16 19.15 -21.54
CA TYR A 91 19.13 18.52 -22.85
C TYR A 91 17.74 17.97 -23.18
N LEU A 92 17.12 17.20 -22.27
CA LEU A 92 15.77 16.68 -22.45
C LEU A 92 14.73 17.80 -22.62
N LYS A 93 14.82 18.85 -21.80
CA LYS A 93 13.93 20.02 -21.90
C LYS A 93 14.04 20.68 -23.28
N ASN A 94 15.25 20.90 -23.76
CA ASN A 94 15.48 21.55 -25.05
C ASN A 94 15.03 20.66 -26.22
N ALA A 95 15.28 19.36 -26.16
CA ALA A 95 14.80 18.40 -27.16
C ALA A 95 13.26 18.34 -27.21
N TRP A 96 12.61 18.38 -26.04
CA TRP A 96 11.15 18.43 -25.96
C TRP A 96 10.60 19.74 -26.55
N LEU A 97 11.20 20.89 -26.20
CA LEU A 97 10.82 22.18 -26.77
C LEU A 97 10.98 22.20 -28.30
N ASP A 98 12.10 21.74 -28.84
CA ASP A 98 12.34 21.66 -30.29
C ASP A 98 11.28 20.79 -30.99
N THR A 99 10.90 19.67 -30.36
CA THR A 99 9.84 18.79 -30.89
C THR A 99 8.48 19.49 -30.91
N VAL A 100 8.12 20.23 -29.86
CA VAL A 100 6.88 21.02 -29.80
C VAL A 100 6.87 22.15 -30.85
N TYR A 101 7.98 22.89 -30.99
CA TYR A 101 8.11 23.93 -32.00
C TYR A 101 7.97 23.38 -33.42
N LYS A 102 8.58 22.24 -33.72
CA LYS A 102 8.43 21.55 -35.01
C LYS A 102 6.98 21.12 -35.27
N MET A 103 6.28 20.60 -34.27
CA MET A 103 4.86 20.22 -34.43
C MET A 103 3.94 21.43 -34.65
N GLN A 104 4.31 22.60 -34.13
CA GLN A 104 3.53 23.83 -34.30
C GLN A 104 3.79 24.50 -35.66
N ASN A 105 5.04 24.47 -36.15
CA ASN A 105 5.41 25.05 -37.44
C ASN A 105 5.11 24.13 -38.64
N ASN A 106 5.01 22.81 -38.45
CA ASN A 106 4.64 21.86 -39.50
C ASN A 106 3.12 21.72 -39.71
N LYS A 107 2.34 22.63 -39.11
CA LYS A 107 0.87 22.72 -39.21
C LYS A 107 0.39 23.82 -40.16
N TYR A 108 1.30 24.49 -40.87
CA TYR A 108 1.01 25.46 -41.95
C TYR A 108 1.82 25.11 -43.20
#